data_AF-A0A7C4APQ5-F1
#
_entry.id   AF-A0A7C4APQ5-F1
#
_cell.length_a   1.000
_cell.length_b   1.000
_cell.length_c   1.000
_cell.angle_alpha   90.00
_cell.angle_beta   90.00
_cell.angle_gamma   90.00
#
_symmetry.space_group_name_H-M   'P 1'
#
loop_
_entity.id
_entity.type
_entity.pdbx_description
1 polymer ?
#
loop_
_entity_poly.entity_id
_entity_poly.type
_entity_poly.pdbx_seq_one_letter_code
_entity_poly.pdbx_strand_id
1 'polypeptide(L)'
;MKSTIGVYLFCLTVLALLLSCNTPPDPKYAKDGVQYGVVKGLFRERWWNFYERGISFSDGGFWHEAVADFTAALKQRDVDQRRARTYGMHFIDYFPHRDLGVAYYHLGRYEEAQRELEQSLSQTESGKAKHYLNLVRKALVEKAQSDTAPPTVTVSSLADGQVTNSFKLTVQGQVEDDTFAHKVAVNNEPLFVELSDKKIAFAKDVKLKKGLNEIKIRSADLLGKVTEKSVRVIGDFEGPMINVKNYADGQQVAHNKVVLSGTLADATGVTRLQVNEQVLAYNKERQIEYTVTVQLREGANTIQLAATDVSGNTTSGKLQLVYVPQLARGSTPAVPYWQREPLRLALRGSGVLDTGQCLFAAAPPQPSGSAFRIALKDLTETQTVYFETLYLDGSASGTQDITSVVINGSPLLIIPGKNVFFNQLVELAPGTNTLQIEVRDAAGNSASKTITIIREVPKVHQIGSRMSLAIMPFERVGEVSSAAE
;
A
#
# COMPACT_ATOMS: atom_id res chain seq x y z
N MET A 1 78.65 -31.34 57.02
CA MET A 1 78.31 -30.02 56.44
C MET A 1 78.13 -29.98 54.90
N LYS A 2 78.28 -31.09 54.16
CA LYS A 2 78.04 -31.11 52.69
C LYS A 2 76.61 -31.49 52.27
N SER A 3 75.81 -32.08 53.15
CA SER A 3 74.44 -32.55 52.84
C SER A 3 73.36 -31.46 53.05
N THR A 4 73.60 -30.46 53.90
CA THR A 4 72.63 -29.40 54.18
C THR A 4 72.58 -28.32 53.08
N ILE A 5 73.68 -28.06 52.39
CA ILE A 5 73.74 -27.04 51.32
C ILE A 5 72.98 -27.50 50.06
N GLY A 6 73.02 -28.79 49.74
CA GLY A 6 72.29 -29.35 48.58
C GLY A 6 70.77 -29.31 48.75
N VAL A 7 70.27 -29.47 49.97
CA VAL A 7 68.83 -29.38 50.28
C VAL A 7 68.33 -27.94 50.18
N TYR A 8 69.12 -26.96 50.64
CA TYR A 8 68.76 -25.55 50.48
C TYR A 8 68.80 -25.10 49.00
N LEU A 9 69.76 -25.59 48.21
CA LEU A 9 69.84 -25.26 46.77
C LEU A 9 68.70 -25.89 45.97
N PHE A 10 68.26 -27.11 46.33
CA PHE A 10 67.11 -27.78 45.73
C PHE A 10 65.77 -27.14 46.15
N CYS A 11 65.65 -26.70 47.40
CA CYS A 11 64.47 -25.93 47.83
C CYS A 11 64.40 -24.55 47.15
N LEU A 12 65.53 -23.88 46.89
CA LEU A 12 65.55 -22.59 46.18
C LEU A 12 65.20 -22.71 44.69
N THR A 13 65.60 -23.81 44.02
CA THR A 13 65.21 -24.05 42.61
C THR A 13 63.75 -24.50 42.49
N VAL A 14 63.22 -25.26 43.45
CA VAL A 14 61.79 -25.59 43.50
C VAL A 14 60.94 -24.36 43.84
N LEU A 15 61.42 -23.46 44.70
CA LEU A 15 60.73 -22.19 45.00
C LEU A 15 60.76 -21.22 43.80
N ALA A 16 61.83 -21.23 43.01
CA ALA A 16 61.93 -20.44 41.77
C ALA A 16 61.08 -21.01 40.61
N LEU A 17 60.80 -22.32 40.59
CA LEU A 17 59.91 -22.97 39.60
C LEU A 17 58.41 -22.84 39.95
N LEU A 18 58.08 -22.62 41.22
CA LEU A 18 56.71 -22.34 41.67
C LEU A 18 56.29 -20.87 41.49
N LEU A 19 57.24 -19.98 41.17
CA LEU A 19 56.96 -18.67 40.57
C LEU A 19 56.71 -18.84 39.07
N SER A 20 55.80 -19.74 38.71
CA SER A 20 55.21 -19.76 37.39
C SER A 20 54.48 -18.42 37.22
N CYS A 21 54.91 -17.61 36.24
CA CYS A 21 54.35 -16.30 35.93
C CYS A 21 52.83 -16.34 35.76
N ASN A 22 52.10 -16.17 36.85
CA ASN A 22 50.73 -15.69 36.84
C ASN A 22 50.84 -14.22 37.25
N THR A 23 51.35 -13.39 36.33
CA THR A 23 51.41 -11.94 36.52
C THR A 23 49.99 -11.48 36.87
N PRO A 24 49.77 -10.95 38.08
CA PRO A 24 48.46 -10.43 38.43
C PRO A 24 48.07 -9.38 37.40
N PRO A 25 46.82 -9.37 36.95
CA PRO A 25 46.37 -8.43 35.94
C PRO A 25 46.61 -7.00 36.44
N ASP A 26 47.18 -6.17 35.56
CA ASP A 26 47.71 -4.85 35.90
C ASP A 26 46.57 -3.95 36.44
N PRO A 27 46.72 -3.38 37.67
CA PRO A 27 45.70 -2.52 38.26
C PRO A 27 45.39 -1.27 37.42
N LYS A 28 46.27 -0.91 36.48
CA LYS A 28 46.06 0.17 35.51
C LYS A 28 44.79 -0.03 34.66
N TYR A 29 44.37 -1.27 34.43
CA TYR A 29 43.23 -1.59 33.57
C TYR A 29 41.94 -1.90 34.34
N ALA A 30 41.83 -1.42 35.58
CA ALA A 30 40.58 -1.48 36.35
C ALA A 30 39.77 -0.20 36.15
N LYS A 31 38.50 -0.33 35.79
CA LYS A 31 37.54 0.78 35.68
C LYS A 31 36.20 0.33 36.26
N ASP A 32 35.61 1.16 37.11
CA ASP A 32 34.31 0.90 37.77
C ASP A 32 34.24 -0.45 38.51
N GLY A 33 35.36 -0.86 39.12
CA GLY A 33 35.46 -2.14 39.84
C GLY A 33 35.59 -3.38 38.95
N VAL A 34 35.60 -3.21 37.62
CA VAL A 34 35.81 -4.27 36.64
C VAL A 34 37.24 -4.20 36.10
N GLN A 35 37.88 -5.36 36.00
CA GLN A 35 39.22 -5.47 35.45
C GLN A 35 39.19 -5.85 33.96
N TYR A 36 39.86 -5.06 33.14
CA TYR A 36 39.93 -5.22 31.69
C TYR A 36 41.31 -5.74 31.26
N GLY A 37 41.38 -6.32 30.07
CA GLY A 37 42.58 -7.01 29.58
C GLY A 37 42.73 -8.43 30.13
N VAL A 38 41.62 -9.05 30.55
CA VAL A 38 41.58 -10.43 31.06
C VAL A 38 41.09 -11.39 29.97
N VAL A 39 41.54 -12.64 30.05
CA VAL A 39 41.08 -13.75 29.17
C VAL A 39 40.45 -14.85 30.00
N LYS A 40 39.56 -15.65 29.40
CA LYS A 40 39.01 -16.82 30.07
C LYS A 40 40.06 -17.93 30.09
N GLY A 41 40.65 -18.15 31.26
CA GLY A 41 41.64 -19.20 31.49
C GLY A 41 43.07 -18.73 31.24
N LEU A 42 43.93 -19.63 30.76
CA LEU A 42 45.37 -19.39 30.62
C LEU A 42 45.68 -18.66 29.30
N PHE A 43 46.45 -17.57 29.39
CA PHE A 43 46.97 -16.86 28.22
C PHE A 43 48.11 -17.65 27.57
N ARG A 44 47.80 -18.33 26.47
CA ARG A 44 48.74 -19.18 25.67
C ARG A 44 49.18 -18.56 24.34
N GLU A 45 49.11 -17.23 24.20
CA GLU A 45 49.55 -16.50 23.00
C GLU A 45 48.93 -17.00 21.67
N ARG A 46 47.70 -17.52 21.72
CA ARG A 46 46.94 -17.92 20.53
C ARG A 46 46.09 -16.76 20.05
N TRP A 47 45.81 -16.69 18.74
CA TRP A 47 45.02 -15.63 18.13
C TRP A 47 43.71 -15.33 18.87
N TRP A 48 43.00 -16.33 19.36
CA TRP A 48 41.75 -16.13 20.10
C TRP A 48 41.94 -15.57 21.51
N ASN A 49 43.10 -15.82 22.15
CA ASN A 49 43.43 -15.20 23.44
C ASN A 49 43.72 -13.71 23.26
N PHE A 50 44.49 -13.36 22.23
CA PHE A 50 44.72 -11.96 21.87
C PHE A 50 43.41 -11.26 21.52
N TYR A 51 42.55 -11.91 20.73
CA TYR A 51 41.24 -11.34 20.39
C TYR A 51 40.34 -11.15 21.61
N GLU A 52 40.19 -12.17 22.47
CA GLU A 52 39.37 -12.06 23.69
C GLU A 52 39.88 -10.94 24.60
N ARG A 53 41.21 -10.83 24.76
CA ARG A 53 41.82 -9.75 25.54
C ARG A 53 41.60 -8.38 24.92
N GLY A 54 41.73 -8.27 23.59
CA GLY A 54 41.44 -7.05 22.85
C GLY A 54 39.99 -6.61 22.98
N ILE A 55 39.03 -7.54 22.97
CA ILE A 55 37.61 -7.26 23.26
C ILE A 55 37.46 -6.72 24.69
N SER A 56 38.10 -7.37 25.67
CA SER A 56 38.08 -6.87 27.05
C SER A 56 38.63 -5.45 27.15
N PHE A 57 39.76 -5.13 26.51
CA PHE A 57 40.29 -3.76 26.49
C PHE A 57 39.35 -2.76 25.79
N SER A 58 38.75 -3.17 24.67
CA SER A 58 37.76 -2.40 23.92
C SER A 58 36.54 -2.05 24.80
N ASP A 59 36.01 -3.02 25.54
CA ASP A 59 34.89 -2.82 26.47
C ASP A 59 35.23 -1.85 27.62
N GLY A 60 36.51 -1.83 28.05
CA GLY A 60 37.01 -0.89 29.05
C GLY A 60 37.36 0.50 28.50
N GLY A 61 37.33 0.71 27.19
CA GLY A 61 37.77 1.94 26.53
C GLY A 61 39.30 2.12 26.44
N PHE A 62 40.08 1.05 26.67
CA PHE A 62 41.54 1.02 26.55
C PHE A 62 41.95 0.75 25.10
N TRP A 63 41.69 1.73 24.23
CA TRP A 63 41.77 1.55 22.78
C TRP A 63 43.19 1.28 22.25
N HIS A 64 44.23 1.83 22.88
CA HIS A 64 45.62 1.59 22.47
C HIS A 64 46.03 0.13 22.70
N GLU A 65 45.69 -0.40 23.87
CA GLU A 65 45.93 -1.79 24.26
C GLU A 65 45.10 -2.75 23.39
N ALA A 66 43.83 -2.40 23.12
CA ALA A 66 42.97 -3.16 22.22
C ALA A 66 43.54 -3.27 20.80
N VAL A 67 44.04 -2.16 20.23
CA VAL A 67 44.70 -2.16 18.91
C VAL A 67 45.90 -3.10 18.88
N ALA A 68 46.74 -3.09 19.91
CA ALA A 68 47.92 -3.96 19.98
C ALA A 68 47.54 -5.44 19.96
N ASP A 69 46.50 -5.81 20.72
CA ASP A 69 46.00 -7.18 20.80
C ASP A 69 45.28 -7.63 19.52
N PHE A 70 44.43 -6.80 18.93
CA PHE A 70 43.81 -7.12 17.64
C PHE A 70 44.85 -7.28 16.53
N THR A 71 45.88 -6.43 16.51
CA THR A 71 47.00 -6.56 15.56
C THR A 71 47.78 -7.86 15.78
N ALA A 72 47.99 -8.27 17.05
CA ALA A 72 48.64 -9.53 17.37
C ALA A 72 47.79 -10.74 16.94
N ALA A 73 46.46 -10.66 17.07
CA ALA A 73 45.54 -11.67 16.56
C ALA A 73 45.58 -11.77 15.03
N LEU A 74 45.55 -10.63 14.32
CA LEU A 74 45.62 -10.56 12.86
C LEU A 74 46.90 -11.19 12.29
N LYS A 75 48.05 -11.03 12.95
CA LYS A 75 49.32 -11.68 12.53
C LYS A 75 49.24 -13.20 12.48
N GLN A 76 48.34 -13.81 13.26
CA GLN A 76 48.14 -15.25 13.28
C GLN A 76 46.95 -15.70 12.44
N ARG A 77 45.89 -14.87 12.37
CA ARG A 77 44.68 -15.15 11.60
C ARG A 77 43.98 -13.86 11.21
N ASP A 78 43.83 -13.64 9.91
CA ASP A 78 43.39 -12.39 9.26
C ASP A 78 41.99 -12.50 8.62
N VAL A 79 41.23 -13.54 8.96
CA VAL A 79 39.89 -13.78 8.38
C VAL A 79 38.82 -13.52 9.43
N ASP A 80 38.02 -12.47 9.20
CA ASP A 80 36.76 -12.18 9.86
C ASP A 80 35.72 -13.25 9.45
N GLN A 81 35.20 -13.97 10.44
CA GLN A 81 34.20 -15.01 10.22
C GLN A 81 33.38 -15.28 11.48
N ARG A 82 32.12 -15.66 11.25
CA ARG A 82 31.27 -16.23 12.31
C ARG A 82 31.73 -17.64 12.65
N ARG A 83 31.56 -18.03 13.91
CA ARG A 83 31.89 -19.38 14.39
C ARG A 83 33.30 -19.85 13.99
N ALA A 84 34.30 -19.01 14.22
CA ALA A 84 35.70 -19.41 14.14
C ALA A 84 36.02 -20.46 15.20
N ARG A 85 36.51 -21.62 14.76
CA ARG A 85 36.92 -22.70 15.66
C ARG A 85 38.20 -22.30 16.40
N THR A 86 38.17 -22.38 17.73
CA THR A 86 39.34 -22.14 18.60
C THR A 86 40.02 -23.47 18.96
N TYR A 87 39.67 -24.08 20.10
CA TYR A 87 40.15 -25.40 20.52
C TYR A 87 38.98 -26.38 20.67
N GLY A 88 39.20 -27.65 20.33
CA GLY A 88 38.19 -28.69 20.48
C GLY A 88 36.89 -28.38 19.73
N MET A 89 35.79 -28.28 20.47
CA MET A 89 34.44 -27.97 19.98
C MET A 89 33.99 -26.53 20.31
N HIS A 90 34.92 -25.65 20.68
CA HIS A 90 34.64 -24.25 20.97
C HIS A 90 34.71 -23.38 19.71
N PHE A 91 33.71 -22.51 19.56
CA PHE A 91 33.58 -21.57 18.45
C PHE A 91 33.32 -20.18 19.02
N ILE A 92 33.94 -19.19 18.41
CA ILE A 92 33.71 -17.77 18.73
C ILE A 92 33.39 -17.01 17.44
N ASP A 93 32.66 -15.92 17.55
CA ASP A 93 32.59 -14.95 16.47
C ASP A 93 33.89 -14.14 16.47
N TYR A 94 34.65 -14.21 15.39
CA TYR A 94 35.99 -13.64 15.28
C TYR A 94 35.98 -12.60 14.18
N PHE A 95 36.03 -11.32 14.55
CA PHE A 95 36.01 -10.19 13.64
C PHE A 95 37.14 -9.19 13.99
N PRO A 96 38.41 -9.61 13.89
CA PRO A 96 39.55 -8.78 14.26
C PRO A 96 39.63 -7.50 13.43
N HIS A 97 39.35 -7.51 12.12
CA HIS A 97 39.38 -6.30 11.29
C HIS A 97 38.27 -5.33 11.71
N ARG A 98 37.05 -5.84 11.96
CA ARG A 98 35.95 -5.01 12.46
C ARG A 98 36.33 -4.31 13.75
N ASP A 99 36.74 -5.07 14.77
CA ASP A 99 36.93 -4.53 16.11
C ASP A 99 38.21 -3.68 16.19
N LEU A 100 39.23 -3.97 15.37
CA LEU A 100 40.37 -3.08 15.15
C LEU A 100 39.94 -1.74 14.54
N GLY A 101 39.08 -1.77 13.52
CA GLY A 101 38.53 -0.57 12.91
C GLY A 101 37.73 0.30 13.89
N VAL A 102 36.96 -0.34 14.78
CA VAL A 102 36.26 0.34 15.88
C VAL A 102 37.25 1.00 16.86
N ALA A 103 38.30 0.29 17.24
CA ALA A 103 39.32 0.85 18.13
C ALA A 103 40.04 2.05 17.49
N TYR A 104 40.36 1.98 16.19
CA TYR A 104 40.92 3.12 15.45
C TYR A 104 39.97 4.32 15.37
N TYR A 105 38.66 4.10 15.23
CA TYR A 105 37.68 5.17 15.25
C TYR A 105 37.72 5.95 16.57
N HIS A 106 37.75 5.27 17.71
CA HIS A 106 37.83 5.92 19.02
C HIS A 106 39.16 6.62 19.28
N LEU A 107 40.24 6.19 18.63
CA LEU A 107 41.54 6.87 18.65
C LEU A 107 41.63 8.06 17.66
N GLY A 108 40.58 8.37 16.91
CA GLY A 108 40.57 9.43 15.89
C GLY A 108 41.37 9.07 14.62
N ARG A 109 41.79 7.81 14.47
CA ARG A 109 42.56 7.30 13.32
C ARG A 109 41.62 6.84 12.20
N TYR A 110 40.84 7.78 11.66
CA TYR A 110 39.71 7.49 10.77
C TYR A 110 40.10 6.81 9.45
N GLU A 111 41.23 7.17 8.84
CA GLU A 111 41.69 6.57 7.58
C GLU A 111 42.06 5.09 7.76
N GLU A 112 42.63 4.73 8.91
CA GLU A 112 42.93 3.35 9.28
C GLU A 112 41.66 2.59 9.66
N ALA A 113 40.77 3.23 10.43
CA ALA A 113 39.47 2.68 10.77
C ALA A 113 38.67 2.30 9.50
N GLN A 114 38.64 3.18 8.50
CA GLN A 114 37.92 2.92 7.25
C GLN A 114 38.47 1.68 6.54
N ARG A 115 39.80 1.58 6.37
CA ARG A 115 40.43 0.43 5.69
C ARG A 115 40.11 -0.89 6.36
N GLU A 116 40.21 -0.94 7.69
CA GLU A 116 39.93 -2.16 8.46
C GLU A 116 38.45 -2.55 8.43
N LEU A 117 37.53 -1.58 8.50
CA LEU A 117 36.09 -1.83 8.41
C LEU A 117 35.67 -2.29 7.01
N GLU A 118 36.23 -1.70 5.95
CA GLU A 118 36.00 -2.13 4.56
C GLU A 118 36.58 -3.53 4.31
N GLN A 119 37.75 -3.83 4.86
CA GLN A 119 38.34 -5.17 4.83
C GLN A 119 37.45 -6.20 5.52
N SER A 120 36.95 -5.88 6.72
CA SER A 120 35.99 -6.73 7.45
C SER A 120 34.74 -7.02 6.62
N LEU A 121 34.12 -5.99 6.03
CA LEU A 121 32.93 -6.13 5.19
C LEU A 121 33.18 -6.92 3.90
N SER A 122 34.40 -6.86 3.35
CA SER A 122 34.78 -7.68 2.19
C SER A 122 34.84 -9.19 2.50
N GLN A 123 35.04 -9.55 3.78
CA GLN A 123 35.17 -10.93 4.23
C GLN A 123 33.85 -11.47 4.79
N THR A 124 33.26 -10.77 5.76
CA THR A 124 32.00 -11.18 6.41
C THR A 124 31.12 -9.99 6.77
N GLU A 125 29.88 -10.02 6.30
CA GLU A 125 28.84 -9.03 6.60
C GLU A 125 28.56 -8.87 8.11
N SER A 126 28.62 -7.62 8.58
CA SER A 126 28.37 -7.25 9.98
C SER A 126 27.72 -5.86 10.09
N GLY A 127 26.55 -5.79 10.73
CA GLY A 127 25.86 -4.52 11.00
C GLY A 127 26.69 -3.58 11.89
N LYS A 128 27.48 -4.11 12.84
CA LYS A 128 28.43 -3.31 13.65
C LYS A 128 29.49 -2.67 12.76
N ALA A 129 30.05 -3.41 11.79
CA ALA A 129 31.03 -2.85 10.86
C ALA A 129 30.42 -1.73 9.99
N LYS A 130 29.22 -1.93 9.44
CA LYS A 130 28.51 -0.89 8.66
C LYS A 130 28.20 0.36 9.47
N HIS A 131 27.73 0.20 10.70
CA HIS A 131 27.44 1.30 11.60
C HIS A 131 28.68 2.17 11.85
N TYR A 132 29.80 1.57 12.25
CA TYR A 132 31.05 2.30 12.48
C TYR A 132 31.64 2.86 11.19
N LEU A 133 31.46 2.18 10.04
CA LEU A 133 31.90 2.70 8.76
C LEU A 133 31.16 3.99 8.38
N ASN A 134 29.85 4.08 8.66
CA ASN A 134 29.09 5.32 8.49
C ASN A 134 29.62 6.44 9.41
N LEU A 135 29.95 6.13 10.67
CA LEU A 135 30.53 7.10 11.61
C LEU A 135 31.91 7.60 11.18
N VAL A 136 32.77 6.69 10.70
CA VAL A 136 34.10 7.01 10.18
C VAL A 136 33.98 7.89 8.93
N ARG A 137 33.12 7.51 7.97
CA ARG A 137 32.87 8.29 6.75
C ARG A 137 32.36 9.69 7.08
N LYS A 138 31.43 9.80 8.03
CA LYS A 138 30.94 11.09 8.53
C LYS A 138 32.09 11.95 9.06
N ALA A 139 32.91 11.42 9.97
CA ALA A 139 34.03 12.16 10.55
C ALA A 139 35.08 12.60 9.50
N LEU A 140 35.34 11.76 8.50
CA LEU A 140 36.25 12.11 7.39
C LEU A 140 35.69 13.24 6.52
N VAL A 141 34.40 13.18 6.18
CA VAL A 141 33.72 14.23 5.39
C VAL A 141 33.66 15.54 6.17
N GLU A 142 33.38 15.51 7.48
CA GLU A 142 33.40 16.69 8.36
C GLU A 142 34.79 17.32 8.42
N LYS A 143 35.84 16.50 8.61
CA LYS A 143 37.24 16.96 8.66
C LYS A 143 37.70 17.55 7.33
N ALA A 144 37.28 16.97 6.21
CA ALA A 144 37.63 17.44 4.87
C ALA A 144 36.79 18.62 4.38
N GLN A 145 35.62 18.89 5.02
CA GLN A 145 34.62 19.86 4.56
C GLN A 145 34.23 19.66 3.09
N SER A 146 34.16 18.40 2.66
CA SER A 146 34.00 18.05 1.24
C SER A 146 32.55 17.98 0.78
N ASP A 147 31.58 17.93 1.69
CA ASP A 147 30.15 17.87 1.37
C ASP A 147 29.62 19.27 1.02
N THR A 148 29.19 19.44 -0.23
CA THR A 148 28.74 20.73 -0.77
C THR A 148 27.24 20.84 -0.95
N ALA A 149 26.53 19.72 -1.15
CA ALA A 149 25.13 19.74 -1.54
C ALA A 149 24.31 18.65 -0.81
N PRO A 150 23.01 18.86 -0.59
CA PRO A 150 22.14 17.80 -0.10
C PRO A 150 21.90 16.73 -1.19
N PRO A 151 21.42 15.54 -0.81
CA PRO A 151 21.24 14.43 -1.74
C PRO A 151 20.18 14.74 -2.81
N THR A 152 20.39 14.26 -4.03
CA THR A 152 19.44 14.39 -5.15
C THR A 152 18.58 13.12 -5.28
N VAL A 153 17.26 13.29 -5.37
CA VAL A 153 16.30 12.19 -5.51
C VAL A 153 15.76 12.11 -6.95
N THR A 154 15.96 10.97 -7.59
CA THR A 154 15.37 10.63 -8.90
C THR A 154 14.32 9.54 -8.72
N VAL A 155 13.19 9.67 -9.41
CA VAL A 155 12.08 8.70 -9.38
C VAL A 155 11.86 8.26 -10.82
N SER A 156 11.95 6.95 -11.08
CA SER A 156 11.86 6.36 -12.42
C SER A 156 10.55 5.62 -12.66
N SER A 157 9.88 5.21 -11.58
CA SER A 157 8.65 4.41 -11.61
C SER A 157 7.37 5.18 -11.95
N LEU A 158 7.34 6.49 -11.75
CA LEU A 158 6.13 7.31 -11.77
C LEU A 158 6.35 8.61 -12.53
N ALA A 159 5.35 9.00 -13.33
CA ALA A 159 5.28 10.33 -13.92
C ALA A 159 4.41 11.26 -13.04
N ASP A 160 4.78 12.53 -12.93
CA ASP A 160 3.96 13.51 -12.22
C ASP A 160 2.62 13.69 -12.94
N GLY A 161 1.52 13.58 -12.18
CA GLY A 161 0.15 13.63 -12.72
C GLY A 161 -0.33 12.34 -13.38
N GLN A 162 0.41 11.22 -13.25
CA GLN A 162 -0.03 9.92 -13.73
C GLN A 162 -1.39 9.55 -13.12
N VAL A 163 -2.29 9.04 -13.96
CA VAL A 163 -3.59 8.50 -13.55
C VAL A 163 -3.52 6.97 -13.55
N THR A 164 -4.07 6.31 -12.53
CA THR A 164 -4.08 4.84 -12.43
C THR A 164 -5.33 4.33 -11.71
N ASN A 165 -5.73 3.10 -12.02
CA ASN A 165 -6.75 2.35 -11.28
C ASN A 165 -6.19 1.30 -10.31
N SER A 166 -4.88 1.28 -10.07
CA SER A 166 -4.28 0.38 -9.08
C SER A 166 -4.35 0.98 -7.67
N PHE A 167 -4.88 0.23 -6.71
CA PHE A 167 -4.91 0.62 -5.29
C PHE A 167 -3.53 0.78 -4.64
N LYS A 168 -2.49 0.30 -5.30
CA LYS A 168 -1.10 0.40 -4.84
C LYS A 168 -0.16 0.65 -6.00
N LEU A 169 0.89 1.41 -5.76
CA LEU A 169 2.00 1.58 -6.70
C LEU A 169 3.33 1.37 -5.99
N THR A 170 4.28 0.75 -6.70
CA THR A 170 5.66 0.64 -6.22
C THR A 170 6.43 1.89 -6.66
N VAL A 171 6.78 2.74 -5.70
CA VAL A 171 7.63 3.91 -5.89
C VAL A 171 9.08 3.44 -5.90
N GLN A 172 9.71 3.49 -7.05
CA GLN A 172 11.12 3.16 -7.29
C GLN A 172 11.89 4.38 -7.78
N GLY A 173 13.14 4.48 -7.32
CA GLY A 173 14.03 5.58 -7.66
C GLY A 173 15.45 5.37 -7.13
N GLN A 174 16.25 6.41 -7.27
CA GLN A 174 17.63 6.45 -6.83
C GLN A 174 17.93 7.78 -6.15
N VAL A 175 18.62 7.70 -5.02
CA VAL A 175 19.20 8.83 -4.32
C VAL A 175 20.69 8.89 -4.66
N GLU A 176 21.18 10.04 -5.06
CA GLU A 176 22.61 10.29 -5.31
C GLU A 176 23.12 11.46 -4.48
N ASP A 177 24.34 11.36 -3.96
CA ASP A 177 24.98 12.40 -3.15
C ASP A 177 26.43 12.59 -3.58
N ASP A 178 27.00 13.79 -3.40
CA ASP A 178 28.42 14.04 -3.70
C ASP A 178 29.35 13.32 -2.71
N THR A 179 28.86 13.05 -1.50
CA THR A 179 29.53 12.29 -0.45
C THR A 179 28.86 10.96 -0.15
N PHE A 180 27.80 10.92 0.67
CA PHE A 180 27.13 9.71 1.10
C PHE A 180 25.68 9.98 1.52
N ALA A 181 24.72 9.44 0.77
CA ALA A 181 23.35 9.33 1.19
C ALA A 181 23.21 8.28 2.31
N HIS A 182 22.35 8.52 3.30
CA HIS A 182 22.23 7.63 4.47
C HIS A 182 20.78 7.31 4.86
N LYS A 183 19.84 8.26 4.73
CA LYS A 183 18.43 8.03 5.08
C LYS A 183 17.55 8.23 3.86
N VAL A 184 16.56 7.37 3.71
CA VAL A 184 15.50 7.50 2.70
C VAL A 184 14.17 7.19 3.37
N ALA A 185 13.14 7.99 3.11
CA ALA A 185 11.79 7.77 3.59
C ALA A 185 10.78 8.08 2.48
N VAL A 186 9.70 7.30 2.42
CA VAL A 186 8.58 7.50 1.50
C VAL A 186 7.31 7.66 2.33
N ASN A 187 6.58 8.76 2.18
CA ASN A 187 5.39 9.11 2.97
C ASN A 187 5.64 9.02 4.49
N ASN A 188 6.77 9.56 4.95
CA ASN A 188 7.25 9.48 6.34
C ASN A 188 7.59 8.07 6.85
N GLU A 189 7.48 7.03 6.03
CA GLU A 189 7.95 5.69 6.39
C GLU A 189 9.43 5.55 6.01
N PRO A 190 10.35 5.36 6.99
CA PRO A 190 11.76 5.19 6.70
C PRO A 190 12.01 3.84 6.01
N LEU A 191 12.88 3.84 5.01
CA LEU A 191 13.43 2.64 4.40
C LEU A 191 14.71 2.24 5.12
N PHE A 192 14.90 0.94 5.30
CA PHE A 192 16.09 0.41 5.95
C PHE A 192 17.31 0.58 5.02
N VAL A 193 18.20 1.50 5.41
CA VAL A 193 19.51 1.72 4.78
C VAL A 193 20.55 1.41 5.83
N GLU A 194 21.27 0.32 5.67
CA GLU A 194 22.25 -0.15 6.66
C GLU A 194 23.62 0.52 6.49
N LEU A 195 24.08 0.66 5.24
CA LEU A 195 25.34 1.30 4.88
C LEU A 195 25.07 2.50 3.97
N SER A 196 25.65 3.65 4.30
CA SER A 196 25.56 4.84 3.47
C SER A 196 26.37 4.67 2.19
N ASP A 197 25.88 5.18 1.08
CA ASP A 197 26.54 5.09 -0.22
C ASP A 197 26.31 6.38 -1.03
N LYS A 198 27.15 6.63 -2.02
CA LYS A 198 26.98 7.72 -2.99
C LYS A 198 25.70 7.56 -3.80
N LYS A 199 25.26 6.32 -4.00
CA LYS A 199 24.07 5.98 -4.76
C LYS A 199 23.25 4.91 -4.05
N ILE A 200 22.02 5.24 -3.67
CA ILE A 200 21.10 4.31 -3.01
C ILE A 200 19.85 4.15 -3.86
N ALA A 201 19.62 2.94 -4.35
CA ALA A 201 18.35 2.58 -4.97
C ALA A 201 17.29 2.34 -3.88
N PHE A 202 16.05 2.75 -4.13
CA PHE A 202 14.94 2.49 -3.23
C PHE A 202 13.70 2.00 -3.99
N ALA A 203 12.91 1.18 -3.32
CA ALA A 203 11.62 0.70 -3.80
C ALA A 203 10.65 0.55 -2.63
N LYS A 204 9.44 1.08 -2.76
CA LYS A 204 8.42 1.00 -1.71
C LYS A 204 7.01 0.96 -2.29
N ASP A 205 6.21 0.00 -1.85
CA ASP A 205 4.79 -0.03 -2.14
C ASP A 205 4.05 1.05 -1.33
N VAL A 206 3.31 1.89 -2.04
CA VAL A 206 2.46 2.96 -1.50
C VAL A 206 1.01 2.66 -1.85
N LYS A 207 0.14 2.63 -0.84
CA LYS A 207 -1.31 2.54 -1.03
C LYS A 207 -1.84 3.89 -1.50
N LEU A 208 -2.71 3.88 -2.50
CA LEU A 208 -3.34 5.07 -3.06
C LEU A 208 -4.77 5.22 -2.54
N LYS A 209 -5.20 6.47 -2.39
CA LYS A 209 -6.57 6.86 -2.12
C LYS A 209 -7.21 7.38 -3.40
N LYS A 210 -8.55 7.41 -3.45
CA LYS A 210 -9.27 8.07 -4.55
C LYS A 210 -8.85 9.53 -4.64
N GLY A 211 -8.64 10.02 -5.86
CA GLY A 211 -8.23 11.39 -6.15
C GLY A 211 -6.72 11.61 -6.08
N LEU A 212 -6.32 12.83 -5.73
CA LEU A 212 -4.92 13.25 -5.73
C LEU A 212 -4.16 12.66 -4.53
N ASN A 213 -3.10 11.91 -4.83
CA ASN A 213 -2.13 11.41 -3.87
C ASN A 213 -0.82 12.14 -4.06
N GLU A 214 -0.34 12.81 -3.02
CA GLU A 214 1.00 13.40 -2.99
C GLU A 214 1.95 12.44 -2.28
N ILE A 215 2.87 11.85 -3.05
CA ILE A 215 3.89 10.93 -2.53
C ILE A 215 5.15 11.74 -2.24
N LYS A 216 5.55 11.77 -0.97
CA LYS A 216 6.74 12.52 -0.52
C LYS A 216 7.90 11.57 -0.31
N ILE A 217 9.00 11.81 -1.01
CA ILE A 217 10.26 11.10 -0.84
C ILE A 217 11.24 12.06 -0.18
N ARG A 218 11.68 11.72 1.03
CA ARG A 218 12.65 12.49 1.80
C ARG A 218 13.95 11.70 1.92
N SER A 219 15.08 12.35 1.69
CA SER A 219 16.39 11.75 1.90
C SER A 219 17.31 12.67 2.68
N ALA A 220 18.27 12.09 3.38
CA ALA A 220 19.32 12.82 4.08
C ALA A 220 20.68 12.13 3.91
N ASP A 221 21.74 12.93 3.85
CA ASP A 221 23.13 12.46 3.86
C ASP A 221 23.63 12.12 5.29
N LEU A 222 24.92 11.80 5.41
CA LEU A 222 25.56 11.54 6.70
C LEU A 222 25.73 12.79 7.59
N LEU A 223 25.79 13.99 7.01
CA LEU A 223 25.93 15.26 7.74
C LEU A 223 24.56 15.82 8.18
N GLY A 224 23.47 15.25 7.69
CA GLY A 224 22.10 15.62 8.00
C GLY A 224 21.51 16.68 7.07
N LYS A 225 22.12 17.01 5.91
CA LYS A 225 21.41 17.83 4.92
C LYS A 225 20.31 16.99 4.29
N VAL A 226 19.20 17.64 3.95
CA VAL A 226 17.94 16.98 3.60
C VAL A 226 17.43 17.48 2.27
N THR A 227 16.89 16.57 1.47
CA THR A 227 16.09 16.87 0.29
C THR A 227 14.72 16.20 0.42
N GLU A 228 13.68 16.90 -0.05
CA GLU A 228 12.33 16.37 -0.20
C GLU A 228 11.88 16.53 -1.65
N LYS A 229 11.29 15.47 -2.21
CA LYS A 229 10.71 15.44 -3.54
C LYS A 229 9.28 14.91 -3.46
N SER A 230 8.34 15.66 -4.01
CA SER A 230 6.95 15.22 -4.16
C SER A 230 6.67 14.75 -5.58
N VAL A 231 5.93 13.65 -5.70
CA VAL A 231 5.35 13.18 -6.98
C VAL A 231 3.85 13.04 -6.78
N ARG A 232 3.07 13.61 -7.71
CA ARG A 232 1.60 13.53 -7.66
C ARG A 232 1.10 12.40 -8.53
N VAL A 233 0.19 11.59 -7.98
CA VAL A 233 -0.49 10.52 -8.70
C VAL A 233 -1.99 10.63 -8.44
N ILE A 234 -2.80 10.43 -9.47
CA ILE A 234 -4.26 10.44 -9.35
C ILE A 234 -4.74 8.98 -9.33
N GLY A 235 -5.30 8.58 -8.19
CA GLY A 235 -5.96 7.28 -8.04
C GLY A 235 -7.41 7.39 -8.50
N ASP A 236 -7.75 6.71 -9.57
CA ASP A 236 -9.09 6.65 -10.11
C ASP A 236 -9.54 5.20 -10.22
N PHE A 237 -10.45 4.82 -9.33
CA PHE A 237 -10.90 3.45 -9.11
C PHE A 237 -12.36 3.27 -9.48
N GLU A 238 -12.95 4.20 -10.24
CA GLU A 238 -14.37 4.19 -10.56
C GLU A 238 -14.55 4.32 -12.07
N GLY A 239 -15.54 3.61 -12.61
CA GLY A 239 -15.85 3.69 -14.04
C GLY A 239 -16.65 4.94 -14.40
N PRO A 240 -16.64 5.36 -15.68
CA PRO A 240 -17.42 6.49 -16.16
C PRO A 240 -18.92 6.32 -15.88
N MET A 241 -19.61 7.39 -15.54
CA MET A 241 -21.06 7.37 -15.52
C MET A 241 -21.61 7.43 -16.95
N ILE A 242 -22.66 6.62 -17.21
CA ILE A 242 -23.39 6.64 -18.48
C ILE A 242 -24.82 7.09 -18.21
N ASN A 243 -25.26 8.13 -18.88
CA ASN A 243 -26.62 8.63 -18.79
C ASN A 243 -27.33 8.55 -20.15
N VAL A 244 -28.50 7.92 -20.20
CA VAL A 244 -29.39 7.87 -21.38
C VAL A 244 -30.57 8.82 -21.15
N LYS A 245 -30.68 9.83 -22.01
CA LYS A 245 -31.65 10.92 -21.84
C LYS A 245 -33.04 10.63 -22.41
N ASN A 246 -33.10 9.99 -23.57
CA ASN A 246 -34.29 10.06 -24.43
C ASN A 246 -35.23 8.85 -24.39
N TYR A 247 -34.82 7.73 -23.79
CA TYR A 247 -35.69 6.57 -23.60
C TYR A 247 -35.59 6.04 -22.18
N ALA A 248 -36.70 5.60 -21.59
CA ALA A 248 -36.71 4.88 -20.32
C ALA A 248 -36.55 3.36 -20.54
N ASP A 249 -36.02 2.66 -19.55
CA ASP A 249 -35.94 1.19 -19.57
C ASP A 249 -37.33 0.55 -19.70
N GLY A 250 -37.47 -0.39 -20.64
CA GLY A 250 -38.73 -1.06 -20.98
C GLY A 250 -39.66 -0.25 -21.88
N GLN A 251 -39.28 0.94 -22.34
CA GLN A 251 -40.14 1.80 -23.17
C GLN A 251 -40.50 1.13 -24.50
N GLN A 252 -41.77 1.26 -24.90
CA GLN A 252 -42.23 0.84 -26.22
C GLN A 252 -41.93 1.92 -27.27
N VAL A 253 -41.43 1.50 -28.43
CA VAL A 253 -41.07 2.39 -29.54
C VAL A 253 -41.78 1.98 -30.82
N ALA A 254 -42.16 2.98 -31.62
CA ALA A 254 -42.92 2.80 -32.85
C ALA A 254 -42.05 2.55 -34.10
N HIS A 255 -40.75 2.81 -34.02
CA HIS A 255 -39.82 2.69 -35.13
C HIS A 255 -38.73 1.67 -34.81
N ASN A 256 -38.31 0.90 -35.82
CA ASN A 256 -37.23 -0.08 -35.70
C ASN A 256 -35.83 0.56 -35.70
N LYS A 257 -35.70 1.83 -36.06
CA LYS A 257 -34.46 2.59 -36.03
C LYS A 257 -34.61 3.71 -35.02
N VAL A 258 -33.87 3.62 -33.91
CA VAL A 258 -33.92 4.61 -32.83
C VAL A 258 -32.57 5.30 -32.69
N VAL A 259 -32.60 6.59 -32.36
CA VAL A 259 -31.39 7.36 -32.07
C VAL A 259 -31.29 7.49 -30.56
N LEU A 260 -30.36 6.80 -29.91
CA LEU A 260 -30.05 6.96 -28.50
C LEU A 260 -29.21 8.22 -28.31
N SER A 261 -29.57 9.06 -27.33
CA SER A 261 -28.81 10.24 -26.96
C SER A 261 -28.56 10.27 -25.46
N GLY A 262 -27.37 10.70 -25.05
CA GLY A 262 -26.98 10.65 -23.65
C GLY A 262 -25.71 11.44 -23.35
N THR A 263 -25.25 11.30 -22.12
CA THR A 263 -24.02 11.90 -21.64
C THR A 263 -23.14 10.87 -20.94
N LEU A 264 -21.83 11.02 -21.10
CA LEU A 264 -20.81 10.30 -20.35
C LEU A 264 -20.10 11.30 -19.46
N ALA A 265 -19.79 10.92 -18.23
CA ALA A 265 -19.00 11.76 -17.35
C ALA A 265 -18.03 10.94 -16.51
N ASP A 266 -16.81 11.44 -16.39
CA ASP A 266 -15.75 10.85 -15.58
C ASP A 266 -14.78 11.93 -15.07
N ALA A 267 -14.23 11.77 -13.87
CA ALA A 267 -13.36 12.75 -13.26
C ALA A 267 -11.99 12.87 -13.96
N THR A 268 -11.47 11.77 -14.50
CA THR A 268 -10.19 11.71 -15.20
C THR A 268 -10.33 11.74 -16.72
N GLY A 269 -11.52 11.41 -17.22
CA GLY A 269 -11.92 11.58 -18.61
C GLY A 269 -12.34 10.25 -19.25
N VAL A 270 -13.11 10.33 -20.33
CA VAL A 270 -13.62 9.13 -21.02
C VAL A 270 -12.83 8.89 -22.30
N THR A 271 -12.48 7.62 -22.56
CA THR A 271 -11.74 7.23 -23.77
C THR A 271 -12.63 6.52 -24.79
N ARG A 272 -13.66 5.81 -24.33
CA ARG A 272 -14.48 4.96 -25.20
C ARG A 272 -15.92 4.81 -24.71
N LEU A 273 -16.85 4.76 -25.65
CA LEU A 273 -18.21 4.24 -25.47
C LEU A 273 -18.46 3.13 -26.48
N GLN A 274 -18.97 2.01 -26.01
CA GLN A 274 -19.46 0.90 -26.81
C GLN A 274 -20.98 0.79 -26.63
N VAL A 275 -21.70 0.77 -27.75
CA VAL A 275 -23.15 0.52 -27.80
C VAL A 275 -23.37 -0.68 -28.72
N ASN A 276 -23.73 -1.83 -28.14
CA ASN A 276 -23.71 -3.13 -28.82
C ASN A 276 -22.32 -3.41 -29.45
N GLU A 277 -22.27 -3.54 -30.78
CA GLU A 277 -21.03 -3.76 -31.54
C GLU A 277 -20.38 -2.44 -32.00
N GLN A 278 -21.08 -1.31 -31.89
CA GLN A 278 -20.58 -0.01 -32.33
C GLN A 278 -19.67 0.61 -31.26
N VAL A 279 -18.53 1.14 -31.69
CA VAL A 279 -17.51 1.73 -30.83
C VAL A 279 -17.30 3.19 -31.19
N LEU A 280 -17.36 4.06 -30.19
CA LEU A 280 -17.04 5.48 -30.28
C LEU A 280 -15.81 5.75 -29.40
N ALA A 281 -14.83 6.48 -29.93
CA ALA A 281 -13.62 6.88 -29.22
C ALA A 281 -13.66 8.39 -28.92
N TYR A 282 -13.06 8.78 -27.80
CA TYR A 282 -13.04 10.15 -27.30
C TYR A 282 -11.64 10.55 -26.81
N ASN A 283 -11.39 11.85 -26.68
CA ASN A 283 -10.08 12.42 -26.38
C ASN A 283 -9.96 12.82 -24.90
N LYS A 284 -10.39 11.93 -23.99
CA LYS A 284 -10.25 12.09 -22.53
C LYS A 284 -11.01 13.31 -21.98
N GLU A 285 -12.05 13.76 -22.66
CA GLU A 285 -12.92 14.79 -22.11
C GLU A 285 -13.67 14.25 -20.87
N ARG A 286 -13.84 15.11 -19.86
CA ARG A 286 -14.53 14.75 -18.61
C ARG A 286 -16.04 14.60 -18.76
N GLN A 287 -16.61 15.24 -19.78
CA GLN A 287 -18.02 15.19 -20.07
C GLN A 287 -18.23 15.20 -21.58
N ILE A 288 -19.01 14.25 -22.08
CA ILE A 288 -19.26 14.05 -23.51
C ILE A 288 -20.74 13.83 -23.73
N GLU A 289 -21.31 14.51 -24.72
CA GLU A 289 -22.62 14.15 -25.27
C GLU A 289 -22.42 13.12 -26.38
N TYR A 290 -23.24 12.08 -26.40
CA TYR A 290 -23.19 11.06 -27.45
C TYR A 290 -24.55 10.87 -28.11
N THR A 291 -24.50 10.49 -29.38
CA THR A 291 -25.65 10.10 -30.17
C THR A 291 -25.31 8.85 -30.99
N VAL A 292 -26.10 7.78 -30.82
CA VAL A 292 -25.89 6.50 -31.51
C VAL A 292 -27.19 6.00 -32.09
N THR A 293 -27.15 5.57 -33.35
CA THR A 293 -28.30 4.94 -33.98
C THR A 293 -28.28 3.44 -33.71
N VAL A 294 -29.38 2.89 -33.20
CA VAL A 294 -29.54 1.46 -32.93
C VAL A 294 -30.69 0.90 -33.76
N GLN A 295 -30.41 -0.21 -34.44
CA GLN A 295 -31.40 -0.98 -35.18
C GLN A 295 -32.03 -2.03 -34.25
N LEU A 296 -33.36 -2.02 -34.15
CA LEU A 296 -34.17 -2.91 -33.33
C LEU A 296 -34.85 -3.97 -34.18
N ARG A 297 -35.05 -5.14 -33.58
CA ARG A 297 -35.92 -6.22 -34.08
C ARG A 297 -37.29 -6.11 -33.43
N GLU A 298 -38.33 -6.67 -34.05
CA GLU A 298 -39.67 -6.65 -33.44
C GLU A 298 -39.67 -7.36 -32.08
N GLY A 299 -40.38 -6.78 -31.11
CA GLY A 299 -40.42 -7.25 -29.73
C GLY A 299 -39.33 -6.64 -28.84
N ALA A 300 -38.93 -7.38 -27.80
CA ALA A 300 -37.98 -6.89 -26.80
C ALA A 300 -36.52 -6.93 -27.32
N ASN A 301 -35.82 -5.80 -27.19
CA ASN A 301 -34.43 -5.64 -27.57
C ASN A 301 -33.62 -5.24 -26.33
N THR A 302 -32.47 -5.87 -26.13
CA THR A 302 -31.52 -5.49 -25.08
C THR A 302 -30.34 -4.78 -25.71
N ILE A 303 -30.17 -3.50 -25.39
CA ILE A 303 -29.05 -2.67 -25.83
C ILE A 303 -27.99 -2.68 -24.74
N GLN A 304 -26.77 -3.06 -25.09
CA GLN A 304 -25.64 -3.09 -24.16
C GLN A 304 -24.83 -1.81 -24.31
N LEU A 305 -24.60 -1.12 -23.20
CA LEU A 305 -23.75 0.07 -23.13
C LEU A 305 -22.54 -0.24 -22.26
N ALA A 306 -21.35 0.17 -22.69
CA ALA A 306 -20.14 0.10 -21.88
C ALA A 306 -19.24 1.31 -22.15
N ALA A 307 -18.84 2.03 -21.10
CA ALA A 307 -17.93 3.18 -21.22
C ALA A 307 -16.64 2.91 -20.45
N THR A 308 -15.52 3.38 -20.98
CA THR A 308 -14.18 3.20 -20.39
C THR A 308 -13.50 4.55 -20.21
N ASP A 309 -12.87 4.76 -19.06
CA ASP A 309 -12.15 5.99 -18.70
C ASP A 309 -10.68 6.00 -19.20
N VAL A 310 -9.88 6.95 -18.71
CA VAL A 310 -8.42 7.01 -18.96
C VAL A 310 -7.64 5.92 -18.22
N SER A 311 -8.13 5.49 -17.06
CA SER A 311 -7.48 4.54 -16.16
C SER A 311 -7.77 3.07 -16.50
N GLY A 312 -8.68 2.81 -17.44
CA GLY A 312 -9.17 1.49 -17.83
C GLY A 312 -10.40 0.99 -17.06
N ASN A 313 -10.96 1.79 -16.14
CA ASN A 313 -12.19 1.44 -15.45
C ASN A 313 -13.36 1.45 -16.43
N THR A 314 -14.31 0.54 -16.22
CA THR A 314 -15.43 0.35 -17.15
C THR A 314 -16.74 0.28 -16.40
N THR A 315 -17.73 1.05 -16.87
CA THR A 315 -19.13 0.94 -16.44
C THR A 315 -19.92 0.26 -17.53
N SER A 316 -20.75 -0.72 -17.17
CA SER A 316 -21.58 -1.46 -18.12
C SER A 316 -23.05 -1.42 -17.72
N GLY A 317 -23.94 -1.31 -18.70
CA GLY A 317 -25.38 -1.17 -18.52
C GLY A 317 -26.17 -1.87 -19.60
N LYS A 318 -27.42 -2.23 -19.30
CA LYS A 318 -28.37 -2.78 -20.26
C LYS A 318 -29.61 -1.91 -20.28
N LEU A 319 -30.05 -1.51 -21.47
CA LEU A 319 -31.29 -0.80 -21.70
C LEU A 319 -32.23 -1.68 -22.52
N GLN A 320 -33.44 -1.94 -22.03
CA GLN A 320 -34.45 -2.67 -22.77
C GLN A 320 -35.38 -1.72 -23.50
N LEU A 321 -35.59 -1.95 -24.80
CA LEU A 321 -36.62 -1.26 -25.59
C LEU A 321 -37.49 -2.29 -26.31
N VAL A 322 -38.80 -2.04 -26.37
CA VAL A 322 -39.74 -2.94 -27.03
C VAL A 322 -40.23 -2.29 -28.32
N TYR A 323 -39.81 -2.82 -29.47
CA TYR A 323 -40.26 -2.32 -30.76
C TYR A 323 -41.62 -2.94 -31.12
N VAL A 324 -42.64 -2.09 -31.20
CA VAL A 324 -44.02 -2.47 -31.55
C VAL A 324 -44.44 -1.70 -32.81
N PRO A 325 -44.38 -2.32 -34.01
CA PRO A 325 -44.69 -1.64 -35.28
C PRO A 325 -46.12 -1.06 -35.34
N GLN A 326 -47.05 -1.65 -34.58
CA GLN A 326 -48.45 -1.22 -34.54
C GLN A 326 -48.64 0.15 -33.89
N LEU A 327 -47.71 0.61 -33.03
CA LEU A 327 -47.76 1.96 -32.45
C LEU A 327 -47.62 3.03 -33.54
N ALA A 328 -46.84 2.79 -34.59
CA ALA A 328 -46.75 3.69 -35.73
C ALA A 328 -48.05 3.77 -36.55
N ARG A 329 -48.90 2.74 -36.46
CA ARG A 329 -50.18 2.63 -37.19
C ARG A 329 -51.38 3.17 -36.39
N GLY A 330 -51.16 3.62 -35.15
CA GLY A 330 -52.20 4.03 -34.19
C GLY A 330 -52.88 5.38 -34.47
N SER A 331 -52.38 6.19 -35.40
CA SER A 331 -53.18 7.26 -36.00
C SER A 331 -54.12 6.64 -37.03
N THR A 332 -55.24 6.09 -36.56
CA THR A 332 -56.35 5.74 -37.44
C THR A 332 -56.72 6.96 -38.29
N PRO A 333 -56.94 6.84 -39.61
CA PRO A 333 -57.64 7.89 -40.34
C PRO A 333 -58.99 8.08 -39.65
N ALA A 334 -59.36 9.33 -39.37
CA ALA A 334 -60.64 9.67 -38.79
C ALA A 334 -61.75 8.99 -39.60
N VAL A 335 -62.35 7.93 -39.05
CA VAL A 335 -63.53 7.33 -39.63
C VAL A 335 -64.67 8.33 -39.36
N PRO A 336 -65.36 8.85 -40.38
CA PRO A 336 -66.43 9.82 -40.18
C PRO A 336 -67.51 9.27 -39.23
N TYR A 337 -68.09 10.17 -38.43
CA TYR A 337 -68.96 9.90 -37.28
C TYR A 337 -70.30 9.16 -37.58
N TRP A 338 -70.49 8.59 -38.77
CA TRP A 338 -71.80 8.13 -39.27
C TRP A 338 -71.92 6.60 -39.49
N GLN A 339 -70.92 5.81 -39.09
CA GLN A 339 -70.97 4.32 -39.17
C GLN A 339 -70.93 3.62 -37.81
N ARG A 340 -71.34 4.30 -36.73
CA ARG A 340 -71.61 3.61 -35.46
C ARG A 340 -73.07 3.19 -35.43
N GLU A 341 -73.36 1.93 -35.74
CA GLU A 341 -74.61 1.34 -35.25
C GLU A 341 -74.53 1.26 -33.72
N PRO A 342 -75.45 1.88 -32.98
CA PRO A 342 -75.49 1.69 -31.54
C PRO A 342 -75.93 0.25 -31.26
N LEU A 343 -75.12 -0.49 -30.50
CA LEU A 343 -75.53 -1.73 -29.85
C LEU A 343 -76.79 -1.44 -29.01
N ARG A 344 -77.96 -1.83 -29.50
CA ARG A 344 -79.21 -1.78 -28.74
C ARG A 344 -79.26 -3.00 -27.81
N LEU A 345 -78.85 -2.82 -26.56
CA LEU A 345 -79.15 -3.80 -25.51
C LEU A 345 -80.63 -3.67 -25.13
N ALA A 346 -81.45 -4.66 -25.48
CA ALA A 346 -82.83 -4.75 -24.98
C ALA A 346 -82.81 -5.43 -23.60
N LEU A 347 -82.98 -4.65 -22.54
CA LEU A 347 -83.18 -5.17 -21.19
C LEU A 347 -84.69 -5.33 -20.95
N ARG A 348 -85.18 -6.58 -20.88
CA ARG A 348 -86.57 -6.87 -20.50
C ARG A 348 -86.59 -7.23 -19.01
N GLY A 349 -86.43 -6.24 -18.15
CA GLY A 349 -86.52 -6.37 -16.70
C GLY A 349 -87.20 -5.15 -16.10
N SER A 350 -88.30 -5.38 -15.39
CA SER A 350 -88.99 -4.37 -14.59
C SER A 350 -88.20 -4.12 -13.31
N GLY A 351 -87.48 -3.00 -13.26
CA GLY A 351 -86.76 -2.58 -12.06
C GLY A 351 -85.74 -1.50 -12.34
N VAL A 352 -86.19 -0.26 -12.53
CA VAL A 352 -85.31 0.91 -12.38
C VAL A 352 -85.14 1.12 -10.88
N LEU A 353 -84.09 0.51 -10.31
CA LEU A 353 -83.51 1.02 -9.08
C LEU A 353 -82.51 2.09 -9.48
N ASP A 354 -82.95 3.33 -9.34
CA ASP A 354 -82.09 4.51 -9.33
C ASP A 354 -81.21 4.42 -8.07
N THR A 355 -80.16 3.61 -8.12
CA THR A 355 -79.04 3.74 -7.20
C THR A 355 -78.12 4.78 -7.83
N GLY A 356 -78.20 6.03 -7.38
CA GLY A 356 -77.39 7.17 -7.81
C GLY A 356 -75.87 6.99 -7.59
N GLN A 357 -75.28 5.99 -8.23
CA GLN A 357 -73.85 5.75 -8.31
C GLN A 357 -73.43 5.90 -9.77
N CYS A 358 -72.63 6.93 -10.03
CA CYS A 358 -71.94 7.12 -11.29
C CYS A 358 -71.16 5.83 -11.65
N LEU A 359 -71.58 5.14 -12.72
CA LEU A 359 -70.88 3.99 -13.33
C LEU A 359 -69.52 4.37 -13.96
N PHE A 360 -69.05 5.60 -13.74
CA PHE A 360 -67.72 6.09 -14.07
C PHE A 360 -67.12 6.83 -12.87
N ALA A 361 -66.99 6.15 -11.72
CA ALA A 361 -66.02 6.56 -10.74
C ALA A 361 -64.64 6.26 -11.31
N ALA A 362 -63.89 7.30 -11.69
CA ALA A 362 -62.45 7.18 -11.90
C ALA A 362 -61.89 6.47 -10.68
N ALA A 363 -61.26 5.32 -10.89
CA ALA A 363 -60.56 4.63 -9.82
C ALA A 363 -59.68 5.66 -9.11
N PRO A 364 -59.67 5.71 -7.76
CA PRO A 364 -58.70 6.55 -7.07
C PRO A 364 -57.33 6.20 -7.64
N PRO A 365 -56.46 7.19 -7.93
CA PRO A 365 -55.14 6.90 -8.47
C PRO A 365 -54.50 5.91 -7.51
N GLN A 366 -54.35 4.67 -7.98
CA GLN A 366 -53.58 3.70 -7.22
C GLN A 366 -52.21 4.34 -7.03
N PRO A 367 -51.65 4.37 -5.82
CA PRO A 367 -50.28 4.81 -5.63
C PRO A 367 -49.42 3.91 -6.51
N SER A 368 -49.01 4.45 -7.65
CA SER A 368 -48.17 3.75 -8.62
C SER A 368 -46.89 3.42 -7.86
N GLY A 369 -46.71 2.13 -7.56
CA GLY A 369 -45.44 1.62 -7.05
C GLY A 369 -44.32 2.25 -7.88
N SER A 370 -43.36 2.85 -7.19
CA SER A 370 -42.32 3.74 -7.72
C SER A 370 -42.00 3.48 -9.19
N ALA A 371 -42.20 4.47 -10.07
CA ALA A 371 -41.81 4.44 -11.48
C ALA A 371 -40.27 4.30 -11.70
N PHE A 372 -39.54 4.00 -10.64
CA PHE A 372 -38.10 3.83 -10.59
C PHE A 372 -37.74 2.35 -10.56
N ARG A 373 -36.71 1.99 -11.32
CA ARG A 373 -36.07 0.67 -11.28
C ARG A 373 -34.62 0.84 -10.86
N ILE A 374 -34.25 0.31 -9.69
CA ILE A 374 -32.86 0.25 -9.21
C ILE A 374 -32.37 -1.19 -9.34
N ALA A 375 -31.45 -1.43 -10.27
CA ALA A 375 -30.81 -2.72 -10.46
C ALA A 375 -29.34 -2.64 -10.04
N LEU A 376 -28.86 -3.70 -9.38
CA LEU A 376 -27.47 -3.87 -9.01
C LEU A 376 -27.00 -5.16 -9.68
N LYS A 377 -25.81 -5.12 -10.28
CA LYS A 377 -25.24 -6.25 -11.00
C LYS A 377 -24.49 -7.16 -10.03
N ASP A 378 -24.71 -8.46 -10.15
CA ASP A 378 -24.01 -9.51 -9.39
C ASP A 378 -24.10 -9.38 -7.85
N LEU A 379 -25.09 -8.63 -7.34
CA LEU A 379 -25.37 -8.46 -5.91
C LEU A 379 -26.76 -8.99 -5.55
N THR A 380 -26.84 -9.71 -4.42
CA THR A 380 -28.08 -10.20 -3.81
C THR A 380 -28.54 -9.29 -2.67
N GLU A 381 -29.72 -9.53 -2.09
CA GLU A 381 -30.20 -8.78 -0.93
C GLU A 381 -29.27 -8.90 0.28
N THR A 382 -28.68 -10.08 0.46
CA THR A 382 -27.62 -10.35 1.42
C THR A 382 -26.48 -11.11 0.75
N GLN A 383 -25.24 -10.66 0.91
CA GLN A 383 -24.07 -11.30 0.32
C GLN A 383 -22.87 -11.25 1.25
N THR A 384 -22.10 -12.35 1.30
CA THR A 384 -20.83 -12.41 2.03
C THR A 384 -19.66 -12.10 1.11
N VAL A 385 -18.77 -11.23 1.54
CA VAL A 385 -17.54 -10.85 0.82
C VAL A 385 -16.34 -10.91 1.76
N TYR A 386 -15.14 -11.04 1.20
CA TYR A 386 -13.90 -11.12 1.98
C TYR A 386 -13.00 -9.89 1.81
N PHE A 387 -13.30 -9.03 0.84
CA PHE A 387 -12.51 -7.85 0.51
C PHE A 387 -12.94 -6.64 1.35
N GLU A 388 -12.01 -5.69 1.53
CA GLU A 388 -12.27 -4.43 2.24
C GLU A 388 -13.02 -3.40 1.40
N THR A 389 -13.07 -3.60 0.09
CA THR A 389 -13.77 -2.75 -0.87
C THR A 389 -14.65 -3.58 -1.79
N LEU A 390 -15.77 -3.01 -2.24
CA LEU A 390 -16.70 -3.61 -3.18
C LEU A 390 -17.02 -2.61 -4.31
N TYR A 391 -16.99 -3.07 -5.55
CA TYR A 391 -17.52 -2.32 -6.69
C TYR A 391 -19.03 -2.46 -6.74
N LEU A 392 -19.74 -1.34 -6.66
CA LEU A 392 -21.17 -1.24 -6.82
C LEU A 392 -21.50 -0.86 -8.27
N ASP A 393 -21.69 -1.89 -9.10
CA ASP A 393 -22.22 -1.76 -10.45
C ASP A 393 -23.75 -1.63 -10.39
N GLY A 394 -24.27 -0.44 -10.69
CA GLY A 394 -25.68 -0.14 -10.54
C GLY A 394 -26.29 0.60 -11.72
N SER A 395 -27.61 0.45 -11.86
CA SER A 395 -28.42 1.26 -12.76
C SER A 395 -29.66 1.78 -12.06
N ALA A 396 -29.97 3.05 -12.28
CA ALA A 396 -31.22 3.67 -11.89
C ALA A 396 -31.96 4.11 -13.15
N SER A 397 -33.21 3.70 -13.29
CA SER A 397 -34.07 4.05 -14.42
C SER A 397 -35.38 4.65 -13.92
N GLY A 398 -35.90 5.66 -14.63
CA GLY A 398 -37.15 6.33 -14.31
C GLY A 398 -37.87 6.84 -15.56
N THR A 399 -39.16 7.11 -15.43
CA THR A 399 -39.96 7.74 -16.52
C THR A 399 -39.62 9.22 -16.68
N GLN A 400 -39.26 9.89 -15.57
CA GLN A 400 -38.73 11.25 -15.51
C GLN A 400 -37.20 11.26 -15.38
N ASP A 401 -36.59 12.41 -15.60
CA ASP A 401 -35.15 12.57 -15.48
C ASP A 401 -34.72 12.43 -14.02
N ILE A 402 -33.81 11.50 -13.74
CA ILE A 402 -33.21 11.27 -12.43
C ILE A 402 -32.22 12.40 -12.18
N THR A 403 -32.41 13.14 -11.08
CA THR A 403 -31.61 14.33 -10.74
C THR A 403 -30.66 14.09 -9.58
N SER A 404 -30.89 13.06 -8.78
CA SER A 404 -30.00 12.70 -7.67
C SER A 404 -29.94 11.18 -7.48
N VAL A 405 -28.72 10.69 -7.25
CA VAL A 405 -28.44 9.33 -6.78
C VAL A 405 -27.51 9.47 -5.58
N VAL A 406 -27.87 8.83 -4.47
CA VAL A 406 -27.12 8.87 -3.20
C VAL A 406 -26.81 7.45 -2.77
N ILE A 407 -25.55 7.15 -2.45
CA ILE A 407 -25.12 5.85 -1.92
C ILE A 407 -24.58 6.09 -0.51
N ASN A 408 -25.18 5.44 0.50
CA ASN A 408 -24.79 5.59 1.92
C ASN A 408 -24.70 7.05 2.38
N GLY A 409 -25.63 7.89 1.96
CA GLY A 409 -25.63 9.33 2.26
C GLY A 409 -24.62 10.17 1.47
N SER A 410 -23.77 9.56 0.64
CA SER A 410 -22.85 10.26 -0.26
C SER A 410 -23.49 10.49 -1.64
N PRO A 411 -23.69 11.74 -2.08
CA PRO A 411 -24.29 12.02 -3.38
C PRO A 411 -23.31 11.71 -4.51
N LEU A 412 -23.81 11.05 -5.56
CA LEU A 412 -23.08 10.90 -6.82
C LEU A 412 -23.24 12.16 -7.67
N LEU A 413 -22.16 12.57 -8.33
CA LEU A 413 -22.19 13.63 -9.32
C LEU A 413 -22.81 13.08 -10.60
N ILE A 414 -24.13 13.28 -10.76
CA ILE A 414 -24.87 12.80 -11.93
C ILE A 414 -25.29 13.93 -12.87
N ILE A 415 -25.40 13.59 -14.15
CA ILE A 415 -26.06 14.43 -15.17
C ILE A 415 -27.50 13.91 -15.31
N PRO A 416 -28.52 14.78 -15.26
CA PRO A 416 -29.90 14.32 -15.31
C PRO A 416 -30.26 13.53 -16.56
N GLY A 417 -31.01 12.45 -16.39
CA GLY A 417 -31.62 11.71 -17.49
C GLY A 417 -32.38 10.46 -17.04
N LYS A 418 -32.96 9.73 -17.99
CA LYS A 418 -33.92 8.66 -17.72
C LYS A 418 -33.29 7.37 -17.22
N ASN A 419 -32.05 7.09 -17.62
CA ASN A 419 -31.29 5.96 -17.09
C ASN A 419 -29.88 6.39 -16.77
N VAL A 420 -29.44 6.11 -15.55
CA VAL A 420 -28.10 6.39 -15.05
C VAL A 420 -27.45 5.07 -14.69
N PHE A 421 -26.32 4.77 -15.33
CA PHE A 421 -25.45 3.63 -15.01
C PHE A 421 -24.18 4.15 -14.34
N PHE A 422 -23.77 3.50 -13.26
CA PHE A 422 -22.62 3.90 -12.47
C PHE A 422 -21.82 2.68 -11.99
N ASN A 423 -20.53 2.88 -11.81
CA ASN A 423 -19.61 1.98 -11.12
C ASN A 423 -18.96 2.78 -9.99
N GLN A 424 -19.17 2.37 -8.75
CA GLN A 424 -18.71 3.11 -7.57
C GLN A 424 -18.00 2.19 -6.60
N LEU A 425 -16.88 2.63 -6.03
CA LEU A 425 -16.14 1.86 -5.06
C LEU A 425 -16.65 2.18 -3.65
N VAL A 426 -17.02 1.16 -2.89
CA VAL A 426 -17.50 1.30 -1.51
C VAL A 426 -16.56 0.57 -0.55
N GLU A 427 -16.15 1.25 0.52
CA GLU A 427 -15.36 0.66 1.61
C GLU A 427 -16.27 -0.09 2.62
N LEU A 428 -15.79 -1.22 3.14
CA LEU A 428 -16.54 -2.12 4.01
C LEU A 428 -15.82 -2.35 5.34
N ALA A 429 -16.54 -2.10 6.44
CA ALA A 429 -16.11 -2.48 7.78
C ALA A 429 -16.20 -4.01 7.98
N PRO A 430 -15.40 -4.62 8.88
CA PRO A 430 -15.59 -6.02 9.25
C PRO A 430 -16.99 -6.26 9.83
N GLY A 431 -17.64 -7.36 9.44
CA GLY A 431 -19.01 -7.69 9.85
C GLY A 431 -20.08 -7.16 8.89
N THR A 432 -21.25 -6.83 9.43
CA THR A 432 -22.42 -6.44 8.62
C THR A 432 -22.35 -4.98 8.20
N ASN A 433 -22.43 -4.73 6.89
CA ASN A 433 -22.52 -3.41 6.27
C ASN A 433 -23.87 -3.29 5.55
N THR A 434 -24.59 -2.19 5.73
CA THR A 434 -25.84 -1.90 5.02
C THR A 434 -25.57 -0.86 3.95
N LEU A 435 -25.84 -1.20 2.68
CA LEU A 435 -25.71 -0.27 1.56
C LEU A 435 -27.10 0.23 1.15
N GLN A 436 -27.32 1.53 1.25
CA GLN A 436 -28.57 2.19 0.86
C GLN A 436 -28.34 3.07 -0.36
N ILE A 437 -29.08 2.78 -1.43
CA ILE A 437 -29.08 3.55 -2.67
C ILE A 437 -30.40 4.28 -2.77
N GLU A 438 -30.37 5.61 -2.80
CA GLU A 438 -31.54 6.47 -2.96
C GLU A 438 -31.48 7.19 -4.29
N VAL A 439 -32.62 7.31 -4.96
CA VAL A 439 -32.74 8.01 -6.23
C VAL A 439 -33.88 9.01 -6.15
N ARG A 440 -33.75 10.15 -6.81
CA ARG A 440 -34.78 11.19 -6.92
C ARG A 440 -34.90 11.69 -8.35
N ASP A 441 -36.12 11.94 -8.81
CA ASP A 441 -36.38 12.57 -10.11
C ASP A 441 -36.57 14.09 -10.04
N ALA A 442 -36.71 14.70 -11.22
CA ALA A 442 -37.04 16.12 -11.38
C ALA A 442 -38.42 16.51 -10.81
N ALA A 443 -39.34 15.55 -10.65
CA ALA A 443 -40.66 15.78 -10.07
C ALA A 443 -40.68 15.68 -8.53
N GLY A 444 -39.53 15.35 -7.91
CA GLY A 444 -39.38 15.22 -6.46
C GLY A 444 -39.75 13.83 -5.91
N ASN A 445 -40.12 12.87 -6.76
CA ASN A 445 -40.36 11.50 -6.33
C ASN A 445 -39.03 10.83 -6.01
N SER A 446 -39.04 9.95 -5.00
CA SER A 446 -37.86 9.20 -4.60
C SER A 446 -38.13 7.70 -4.46
N ALA A 447 -37.10 6.89 -4.69
CA ALA A 447 -37.09 5.47 -4.38
C ALA A 447 -35.77 5.10 -3.69
N SER A 448 -35.79 4.05 -2.88
CA SER A 448 -34.61 3.56 -2.19
C SER A 448 -34.49 2.04 -2.31
N LYS A 449 -33.26 1.54 -2.41
CA LYS A 449 -32.94 0.12 -2.34
C LYS A 449 -31.85 -0.12 -1.31
N THR A 450 -32.07 -1.10 -0.44
CA THR A 450 -31.12 -1.47 0.61
C THR A 450 -30.63 -2.89 0.38
N ILE A 451 -29.32 -3.11 0.51
CA ILE A 451 -28.70 -4.43 0.50
C ILE A 451 -27.77 -4.59 1.70
N THR A 452 -27.55 -5.83 2.12
CA THR A 452 -26.69 -6.17 3.25
C THR A 452 -25.45 -6.91 2.77
N ILE A 453 -24.27 -6.37 3.07
CA ILE A 453 -22.98 -6.98 2.75
C ILE A 453 -22.29 -7.41 4.04
N ILE A 454 -22.07 -8.71 4.20
CA ILE A 454 -21.37 -9.28 5.35
C ILE A 454 -19.91 -9.45 4.95
N ARG A 455 -19.03 -8.61 5.48
CA ARG A 455 -17.59 -8.76 5.28
C ARG A 455 -17.01 -9.71 6.32
N GLU A 456 -16.58 -10.88 5.86
CA GLU A 456 -15.86 -11.85 6.68
C GLU A 456 -14.34 -11.74 6.47
N VAL A 457 -13.57 -11.70 7.56
CA VAL A 457 -12.12 -11.74 7.49
C VAL A 457 -11.67 -13.20 7.39
N PRO A 458 -10.99 -13.62 6.30
CA PRO A 458 -10.52 -14.99 6.15
C PRO A 458 -9.71 -15.45 7.36
N LYS A 459 -9.89 -16.72 7.77
CA LYS A 459 -9.25 -17.28 8.98
C LYS A 459 -7.75 -17.02 9.04
N VAL A 460 -7.03 -17.19 7.93
CA VAL A 460 -5.58 -16.93 7.81
C VAL A 460 -5.15 -15.49 8.17
N HIS A 461 -6.05 -14.51 8.02
CA HIS A 461 -5.78 -13.12 8.38
C HIS A 461 -6.23 -12.75 9.79
N GLN A 462 -6.95 -13.64 10.48
CA GLN A 462 -7.37 -13.44 11.85
C GLN A 462 -6.15 -13.52 12.78
N ILE A 463 -6.14 -12.67 13.81
CA ILE A 463 -5.03 -12.58 14.78
C ILE A 463 -4.75 -13.95 15.42
N GLY A 464 -5.80 -14.73 15.72
CA GLY A 464 -5.67 -16.06 16.33
C GLY A 464 -5.07 -17.14 15.43
N SER A 465 -4.95 -16.91 14.11
CA SER A 465 -4.25 -17.81 13.18
C SER A 465 -2.80 -17.39 12.89
N ARG A 466 -2.33 -16.28 13.49
CA ARG A 466 -0.92 -15.88 13.41
C ARG A 466 -0.09 -16.73 14.36
N MET A 467 1.08 -17.17 13.92
CA MET A 467 2.06 -17.80 14.80
C MET A 467 2.46 -16.79 15.89
N SER A 468 2.21 -17.12 17.15
CA SER A 468 2.64 -16.31 18.28
C SER A 468 4.14 -16.47 18.47
N LEU A 469 4.91 -15.40 18.26
CA LEU A 469 6.32 -15.35 18.63
C LEU A 469 6.42 -14.77 20.05
N ALA A 470 6.80 -15.60 21.01
CA ALA A 470 7.24 -15.11 22.31
C ALA A 470 8.69 -14.65 22.18
N ILE A 471 8.92 -13.33 22.19
CA ILE A 471 10.27 -12.78 22.38
C ILE A 471 10.52 -12.81 23.88
N MET A 472 11.27 -13.81 24.33
CA MET A 472 11.77 -13.84 25.71
C MET A 472 12.59 -12.56 25.93
N PRO A 473 12.52 -11.93 27.11
CA PRO A 473 13.41 -10.82 27.43
C PRO A 473 14.85 -11.29 27.17
N PHE A 474 15.57 -10.55 26.34
CA PHE A 474 16.99 -10.79 26.15
C PHE A 474 17.64 -10.79 27.53
N GLU A 475 18.34 -11.88 27.87
CA GLU A 475 19.15 -11.93 29.08
C GLU A 475 20.16 -10.78 29.00
N ARG A 476 19.94 -9.73 29.80
CA ARG A 476 20.89 -8.62 29.93
C ARG A 476 22.07 -9.10 30.76
N VAL A 477 23.06 -9.66 30.09
CA VAL A 477 24.36 -9.95 30.70
C VAL A 477 25.23 -8.69 30.56
N GLY A 478 25.13 -7.77 31.54
CA GLY A 478 25.95 -6.56 31.60
C GLY A 478 25.19 -5.31 32.06
N GLU A 479 25.88 -4.42 32.77
CA GLU A 479 25.34 -3.10 33.15
C GLU A 479 25.20 -2.19 31.92
N VAL A 480 24.13 -1.39 31.92
CA VAL A 480 23.87 -0.38 30.88
C VAL A 480 24.92 0.72 31.05
N SER A 481 25.82 0.86 30.08
CA SER A 481 26.69 2.03 29.98
C SER A 481 25.83 3.30 29.96
N SER A 482 26.05 4.19 30.92
CA SER A 482 25.34 5.47 31.10
C SER A 482 25.70 6.53 30.04
N ALA A 483 26.33 6.16 28.93
CA ALA A 483 26.69 7.08 27.87
C ALA A 483 25.61 7.12 26.76
N ALA A 484 24.47 7.73 27.07
CA ALA A 484 23.53 8.26 26.08
C ALA A 484 22.54 9.24 26.75
N GLU A 485 22.99 10.48 26.96
CA GLU A 485 22.14 11.68 26.85
C GLU A 485 22.48 12.41 25.55
#